data_AF-A0A127ZJJ4-F1
#
_entry.id   AF-A0A127ZJJ4-F1
#
_cell.length_a   1.000
_cell.length_b   1.000
_cell.length_c   1.000
_cell.angle_alpha   90.00
_cell.angle_beta   90.00
_cell.angle_gamma   90.00
#
_symmetry.space_group_name_H-M   'P 1'
#
loop_
_entity.id
_entity.type
_entity.pdbx_description
1 polymer ?
#
loop_
_entity_poly.entity_id
_entity_poly.type
_entity_poly.pdbx_seq_one_letter_code
_entity_poly.pdbx_strand_id
1 'polypeptide(L)'
;MYTATDCQLCDVMKHKITKASGKVPIQLSTFNIRDDSLPDVHLWRRKYQYDIPVLHLDDREIFRHRVTAQQLIEKLQQEQSEATPNQSNTNA
;
A
#
# COMPACT_ATOMS: atom_id res chain seq x y z
N MET A 1 -3.32 -2.11 -3.25
CA MET A 1 -2.29 -3.18 -3.33
C MET A 1 -2.41 -3.90 -4.65
N TYR A 2 -1.32 -4.00 -5.41
CA TYR A 2 -1.27 -4.81 -6.63
C TYR A 2 -0.97 -6.27 -6.28
N THR A 3 -1.78 -7.19 -6.84
CA THR A 3 -1.78 -8.62 -6.52
C THR A 3 -1.97 -9.47 -7.77
N ALA A 4 -1.87 -10.79 -7.63
CA ALA A 4 -2.35 -11.76 -8.63
C ALA A 4 -3.16 -12.87 -7.98
N THR A 5 -3.91 -13.62 -8.78
CA THR A 5 -4.52 -14.91 -8.40
C THR A 5 -3.42 -15.89 -7.94
N ASP A 6 -3.72 -16.69 -6.91
CA ASP A 6 -2.82 -17.70 -6.32
C ASP A 6 -1.44 -17.18 -5.86
N CYS A 7 -1.42 -15.96 -5.32
CA CYS A 7 -0.20 -15.29 -4.86
C CYS A 7 0.03 -15.43 -3.34
N GLN A 8 0.86 -16.40 -2.95
CA GLN A 8 1.17 -16.65 -1.53
C GLN A 8 1.80 -15.43 -0.81
N LEU A 9 2.70 -14.69 -1.48
CA LEU A 9 3.28 -13.48 -0.92
C LEU A 9 2.24 -12.38 -0.70
N CYS A 10 1.22 -12.31 -1.57
CA CYS A 10 0.12 -11.37 -1.42
C CYS A 10 -0.69 -11.68 -0.16
N ASP A 11 -0.95 -12.96 0.13
CA ASP A 11 -1.67 -13.36 1.35
C ASP A 11 -0.85 -13.12 2.61
N VAL A 12 0.47 -13.36 2.56
CA VAL A 12 1.38 -12.98 3.64
C VAL A 12 1.31 -11.48 3.90
N MET A 13 1.38 -10.64 2.86
CA MET A 13 1.31 -9.18 3.02
C MET A 13 -0.06 -8.73 3.54
N LYS A 14 -1.18 -9.29 3.05
CA LYS A 14 -2.53 -9.04 3.59
C LYS A 14 -2.59 -9.31 5.09
N HIS A 15 -2.03 -10.43 5.56
CA HIS A 15 -2.00 -10.76 6.98
C HIS A 15 -1.24 -9.71 7.80
N LYS A 16 -0.15 -9.15 7.25
CA LYS A 16 0.61 -8.08 7.92
C LYS A 16 -0.17 -6.77 7.96
N ILE A 17 -0.92 -6.45 6.90
CA ILE A 17 -1.83 -5.30 6.85
C ILE A 17 -2.95 -5.45 7.89
N THR A 18 -3.59 -6.61 7.98
CA THR A 18 -4.62 -6.90 8.99
C THR A 18 -4.09 -6.77 10.42
N LYS A 19 -2.83 -7.15 10.66
CA LYS A 19 -2.19 -6.91 11.96
C LYS A 19 -1.95 -5.43 12.23
N ALA A 20 -1.50 -4.68 11.23
CA ALA A 20 -1.29 -3.24 11.34
C ALA A 20 -2.60 -2.46 11.55
N SER A 21 -3.71 -2.92 10.96
CA SER A 21 -5.01 -2.26 11.08
C SER A 21 -5.56 -2.24 12.51
N GLY A 22 -5.03 -3.07 13.41
CA GLY A 22 -5.34 -3.00 14.84
C GLY A 22 -4.63 -1.86 15.60
N LYS A 23 -3.74 -1.11 14.93
CA LYS A 23 -2.96 0.01 15.51
C LYS A 23 -3.14 1.32 14.76
N VAL A 24 -3.31 1.26 13.45
CA VAL A 24 -3.56 2.43 12.59
C VAL A 24 -4.74 2.14 11.67
N PRO A 25 -5.64 3.10 11.41
CA PRO A 25 -6.73 2.89 10.45
C PRO A 25 -6.17 2.62 9.05
N ILE A 26 -6.62 1.53 8.42
CA ILE A 26 -6.22 1.15 7.06
C ILE A 26 -7.47 0.78 6.26
N GLN A 27 -7.70 1.46 5.14
CA GLN A 27 -8.62 1.02 4.11
C GLN A 27 -7.81 0.38 2.97
N LEU A 28 -7.94 -0.94 2.80
CA LEU A 28 -7.19 -1.67 1.78
C LEU A 28 -8.06 -1.93 0.55
N SER A 29 -7.62 -1.43 -0.61
CA SER A 29 -8.10 -1.87 -1.92
C SER A 29 -7.08 -2.79 -2.60
N THR A 30 -7.55 -3.71 -3.43
CA THR A 30 -6.69 -4.63 -4.19
C THR A 30 -6.96 -4.52 -5.69
N PHE A 31 -5.89 -4.60 -6.48
CA PHE A 31 -5.95 -4.63 -7.93
C PHE A 31 -5.24 -5.90 -8.44
N ASN A 32 -5.98 -6.79 -9.11
CA ASN A 32 -5.41 -8.01 -9.67
C ASN A 32 -4.77 -7.71 -11.02
N ILE A 33 -3.44 -7.70 -11.09
CA ILE A 33 -2.71 -7.42 -12.34
C ILE A 33 -2.86 -8.52 -13.40
N ARG A 34 -3.56 -9.62 -13.09
CA ARG A 34 -3.89 -10.70 -14.05
C ARG A 34 -5.37 -10.71 -14.44
N ASP A 35 -6.18 -9.79 -13.95
CA ASP A 35 -7.59 -9.68 -14.32
C ASP A 35 -7.75 -8.82 -15.58
N ASP A 36 -7.86 -9.47 -16.74
CA ASP A 36 -7.99 -8.80 -18.03
C ASP A 36 -9.28 -7.97 -18.18
N SER A 37 -10.23 -8.05 -17.24
CA SER A 37 -11.41 -7.19 -17.23
C SER A 37 -11.18 -5.80 -16.62
N LEU A 38 -10.07 -5.61 -15.90
CA LEU A 38 -9.77 -4.34 -15.23
C LEU A 38 -9.15 -3.30 -16.18
N PRO A 39 -9.49 -2.01 -16.02
CA PRO A 39 -8.84 -0.94 -16.77
C PRO A 39 -7.34 -0.89 -16.44
N ASP A 40 -6.53 -0.53 -17.44
CA ASP A 40 -5.07 -0.38 -17.34
C ASP A 40 -4.31 -1.62 -16.84
N VAL A 41 -4.94 -2.80 -16.83
CA VAL A 41 -4.31 -4.02 -16.32
C VAL A 41 -3.00 -4.35 -17.04
N HIS A 42 -2.89 -4.11 -18.35
CA HIS A 42 -1.66 -4.37 -19.11
C HIS A 42 -0.50 -3.48 -18.69
N LEU A 43 -0.77 -2.23 -18.29
CA LEU A 43 0.23 -1.31 -17.75
C LEU A 43 0.78 -1.86 -16.42
N TRP A 44 -0.13 -2.18 -15.49
CA TRP A 44 0.24 -2.66 -14.16
C TRP A 44 0.85 -4.05 -14.17
N ARG A 45 0.39 -4.93 -15.06
CA ARG A 45 1.00 -6.24 -15.31
C ARG A 45 2.44 -6.08 -15.76
N ARG A 46 2.69 -5.26 -16.79
CA ARG A 46 4.05 -4.99 -17.28
C ARG A 46 4.94 -4.43 -16.17
N LYS A 47 4.40 -3.55 -15.33
CA LYS A 47 5.15 -2.91 -14.25
C LYS A 47 5.48 -3.87 -13.09
N TYR A 48 4.57 -4.77 -12.73
CA TYR A 48 4.64 -5.48 -11.45
C TYR A 48 4.58 -7.02 -11.53
N GLN A 49 4.50 -7.64 -12.71
CA GLN A 49 4.36 -9.11 -12.84
C GLN A 49 5.39 -9.94 -12.08
N TYR A 50 6.57 -9.39 -11.79
CA TYR A 50 7.64 -10.03 -11.01
C TYR A 50 7.82 -9.46 -9.60
N ASP A 51 7.10 -8.40 -9.26
CA ASP A 51 7.35 -7.60 -8.05
C ASP A 51 6.19 -7.63 -7.04
N ILE A 52 5.09 -8.33 -7.35
CA ILE A 52 3.93 -8.42 -6.47
C ILE A 52 4.22 -9.21 -5.17
N PRO A 53 3.55 -8.87 -4.05
CA PRO A 53 2.62 -7.75 -3.91
C PRO A 53 3.31 -6.39 -3.83
N VAL A 54 2.64 -5.35 -4.31
CA VAL A 54 3.09 -3.95 -4.23
C VAL A 54 2.04 -3.10 -3.52
N LEU A 55 2.45 -2.34 -2.50
CA LEU A 55 1.59 -1.41 -1.78
C LEU A 55 1.80 0.02 -2.27
N HIS A 56 0.68 0.67 -2.57
CA HIS A 56 0.63 2.09 -2.81
C HIS A 56 -0.13 2.77 -1.68
N LEU A 57 0.27 4.00 -1.37
CA LEU A 57 -0.45 4.96 -0.54
C LEU A 57 -0.57 6.25 -1.36
N ASP A 58 -1.79 6.69 -1.64
CA ASP A 58 -2.10 7.86 -2.48
C ASP A 58 -1.27 7.87 -3.78
N ASP A 59 -1.40 6.81 -4.58
CA ASP A 59 -0.70 6.59 -5.85
C ASP A 59 0.83 6.45 -5.80
N ARG A 60 1.44 6.54 -4.61
CA ARG A 60 2.87 6.35 -4.41
C ARG A 60 3.17 4.94 -3.93
N GLU A 61 4.11 4.27 -4.58
CA GLU A 61 4.61 2.98 -4.09
C GLU A 61 5.38 3.15 -2.78
N ILE A 62 4.99 2.41 -1.75
CA ILE A 62 5.62 2.45 -0.42
C ILE A 62 6.28 1.14 -0.01
N PHE A 63 5.83 -0.01 -0.52
CA PHE A 63 6.43 -1.32 -0.23
C PHE A 63 6.23 -2.30 -1.37
N ARG A 64 7.12 -3.29 -1.47
CA ARG A 64 7.00 -4.47 -2.36
C ARG A 64 7.47 -5.75 -1.68
N HIS A 65 7.01 -6.90 -2.17
CA HIS A 65 7.34 -8.27 -1.72
C HIS A 65 7.00 -8.61 -0.26
N ARG A 66 7.66 -7.96 0.71
CA ARG A 66 7.56 -8.25 2.14
C ARG A 66 7.56 -6.95 2.92
N VAL A 67 6.63 -6.87 3.87
CA VAL A 67 6.55 -5.81 4.87
C VAL A 67 6.14 -6.44 6.19
N THR A 68 6.67 -5.95 7.30
CA THR A 68 6.18 -6.32 8.63
C THR A 68 5.05 -5.38 9.04
N ALA A 69 4.20 -5.82 9.98
CA ALA A 69 3.14 -4.94 10.50
C ALA A 69 3.74 -3.67 11.13
N GLN A 70 4.88 -3.79 11.80
CA GLN A 70 5.56 -2.66 12.44
C GLN A 70 6.07 -1.63 11.41
N GLN A 71 6.75 -2.08 10.35
CA GLN A 71 7.20 -1.18 9.27
C GLN A 71 6.03 -0.43 8.61
N LEU A 72 4.89 -1.11 8.42
CA LEU A 72 3.70 -0.48 7.86
C LEU A 72 3.09 0.55 8.82
N ILE A 73 3.00 0.22 10.12
CA ILE A 73 2.51 1.15 11.15
C ILE A 73 3.37 2.42 11.18
N GLU A 74 4.69 2.26 11.28
CA GLU A 74 5.64 3.38 11.34
C GLU A 74 5.52 4.27 10.10
N LYS A 75 5.46 3.66 8.91
CA LYS A 75 5.32 4.41 7.67
C LYS A 75 4.01 5.20 7.62
N LEU A 76 2.89 4.59 8.01
CA LEU A 76 1.59 5.28 7.99
C LEU A 76 1.49 6.40 9.05
N GLN A 77 2.13 6.24 10.20
CA GLN A 77 2.18 7.28 11.23
C GLN A 77 3.04 8.49 10.78
N GLN A 78 4.14 8.22 10.08
CA GLN A 78 4.97 9.28 9.47
C GLN A 78 4.15 10.09 8.45
N GLU A 79 3.46 9.42 7.53
CA GLU A 79 2.64 10.07 6.51
C GLU A 79 1.50 10.90 7.11
N GLN A 80 0.87 10.44 8.19
CA GLN A 80 -0.15 11.22 8.91
C GLN A 80 0.42 12.46 9.60
N SER A 81 1.63 12.37 10.13
CA SER A 81 2.30 13.50 10.79
C SER A 81 2.70 14.58 9.77
N GLU A 82 3.15 14.16 8.60
CA GLU A 82 3.52 15.04 7.47
C GLU A 82 2.30 15.67 6.77
N ALA A 83 1.13 15.02 6.83
CA ALA A 83 -0.12 15.50 6.23
C ALA A 83 -0.80 16.64 7.00
N THR A 84 -0.33 17.00 8.20
CA THR A 84 -0.76 18.21 8.93
C THR A 84 0.15 19.39 8.57
N PRO A 85 -0.33 20.41 7.83
CA PRO A 85 0.43 21.64 7.66
C PRO A 85 0.53 22.31 9.01
N ASN A 86 1.77 22.62 9.41
CA ASN A 86 2.09 23.52 10.50
C ASN A 86 1.44 24.89 10.26
N GLN A 87 0.21 25.10 10.73
CA GLN A 87 -0.36 26.44 10.89
C GLN A 87 0.19 27.03 12.19
N SER A 88 1.43 27.53 12.13
CA SER A 88 1.96 28.44 13.14
C SER A 88 2.82 29.52 12.47
N ASN A 89 2.33 30.76 12.59
CA ASN A 89 3.03 32.05 12.66
C ASN A 89 2.79 33.00 11.48
N THR A 90 2.53 34.31 11.61
CA THR A 90 2.03 35.23 12.66
C THR A 90 1.83 36.57 11.92
N ASN A 91 0.86 37.36 12.38
CA ASN A 91 0.62 38.78 12.11
C ASN A 91 1.81 39.63 11.58
N ALA A 92 1.54 40.44 10.55
CA ALA A 92 2.06 41.79 10.36
C ALA A 92 1.09 42.60 9.50
#